data_AF-A0A917KRV6-F1
#
_entry.id   AF-A0A917KRV6-F1
#
_cell.length_a   1.000
_cell.length_b   1.000
_cell.length_c   1.000
_cell.angle_alpha   90.00
_cell.angle_beta   90.00
_cell.angle_gamma   90.00
#
_symmetry.space_group_name_H-M   'P 1'
#
loop_
_entity.id
_entity.type
_entity.pdbx_description
1 polymer ?
#
loop_
_entity_poly.entity_id
_entity_poly.type
_entity_poly.pdbx_seq_one_letter_code
_entity_poly.pdbx_strand_id
1 'polypeptide(L)'
;MSRATELAAARYLETQSIARGVVAAVQALWRDVTPDRILSAMQGETGRQILAAVMAGQLSAAQGAQAFVTASMLAQGAAAGPVALLNPGALVGIASDARPLATLLYLPAIRTAQALAAGQSAEVASLAGLNQIATMVGTQIADTARAATFVSMAAEPRCISYVRVVKLPACVRCILLSGRQYSYSTGFKRHPRCDCGMEPMTDAEWKQTSTPEALVRQMSPEEQRKRLGPAGVKALESGADLGQIVNARRGMATAVAGRGPLKVTTEGTTKRGIGGKALNSGFEKQPGKRYERAKEARLMPETIFKLAGDNREHQIAMLKKHGYIT
;
A
#
# COMPACT_ATOMS: atom_id res chain seq x y z
N MET A 1 -15.45 -8.02 17.17
CA MET A 1 -14.15 -7.35 16.90
C MET A 1 -13.42 -7.24 18.23
N SER A 2 -12.10 -7.37 18.26
CA SER A 2 -11.35 -7.18 19.50
C SER A 2 -11.26 -5.68 19.84
N ARG A 3 -11.04 -5.35 21.12
CA ARG A 3 -10.80 -3.96 21.55
C ARG A 3 -9.54 -3.37 20.89
N ALA A 4 -8.52 -4.18 20.61
CA ALA A 4 -7.34 -3.75 19.86
C ALA A 4 -7.69 -3.33 18.42
N THR A 5 -8.59 -4.05 17.76
CA THR A 5 -9.07 -3.71 16.40
C THR A 5 -9.87 -2.40 16.41
N GLU A 6 -10.69 -2.17 17.43
CA GLU A 6 -11.43 -0.91 17.60
C GLU A 6 -10.49 0.29 17.79
N LEU A 7 -9.44 0.13 18.61
CA LEU A 7 -8.40 1.14 18.79
C LEU A 7 -7.67 1.44 17.47
N ALA A 8 -7.35 0.42 16.67
CA ALA A 8 -6.70 0.61 15.38
C ALA A 8 -7.62 1.36 14.39
N ALA A 9 -8.93 1.09 14.42
CA ALA A 9 -9.92 1.83 13.63
C ALA A 9 -10.05 3.29 14.09
N ALA A 10 -10.09 3.55 15.40
CA ALA A 10 -10.13 4.90 15.96
C ALA A 10 -8.88 5.70 15.56
N ARG A 11 -7.70 5.08 15.68
CA ARG A 11 -6.42 5.68 15.28
C ARG A 11 -6.37 6.03 13.79
N TYR A 12 -6.93 5.16 12.94
CA TYR A 12 -7.08 5.45 11.52
C TYR A 12 -7.95 6.69 11.28
N LEU A 13 -9.13 6.78 11.93
CA LEU A 13 -10.04 7.91 11.77
C LEU A 13 -9.42 9.23 12.25
N GLU A 14 -8.71 9.21 13.37
CA GLU A 14 -7.95 10.36 13.88
C GLU A 14 -6.92 10.85 12.84
N THR A 15 -6.07 9.93 12.34
CA THR A 15 -5.03 10.27 11.36
C THR A 15 -5.63 10.83 10.06
N GLN A 16 -6.75 10.26 9.60
CA GLN A 16 -7.47 10.74 8.42
C GLN A 16 -8.13 12.10 8.63
N SER A 17 -8.62 12.38 9.84
CA SER A 17 -9.15 13.70 10.19
C SER A 17 -8.05 14.76 10.09
N ILE A 18 -6.89 14.49 10.69
CA ILE A 18 -5.72 15.38 10.63
C ILE A 18 -5.28 15.58 9.19
N ALA A 19 -5.10 14.49 8.42
CA ALA A 19 -4.65 14.57 7.03
C ALA A 19 -5.61 15.38 6.16
N ARG A 20 -6.93 15.18 6.31
CA ARG A 20 -7.95 15.95 5.55
C ARG A 20 -7.93 17.44 5.92
N GLY A 21 -7.81 17.76 7.22
CA GLY A 21 -7.73 19.15 7.68
C GLY A 21 -6.51 19.87 7.11
N VAL A 22 -5.34 19.24 7.17
CA VAL A 22 -4.09 19.82 6.63
C VAL A 22 -4.14 19.94 5.11
N VAL A 23 -4.67 18.93 4.40
CA VAL A 23 -4.86 19.01 2.94
C VAL A 23 -5.79 20.16 2.58
N ALA A 24 -6.91 20.35 3.30
CA ALA A 24 -7.83 21.46 3.03
C ALA A 24 -7.16 22.83 3.24
N ALA A 25 -6.38 22.98 4.32
CA ALA A 25 -5.63 24.22 4.57
C ALA A 25 -4.59 24.51 3.47
N VAL A 26 -3.82 23.49 3.07
CA VAL A 26 -2.83 23.63 1.98
C VAL A 26 -3.51 23.91 0.63
N GLN A 27 -4.67 23.30 0.36
CA GLN A 27 -5.43 23.58 -0.86
C GLN A 27 -5.94 25.02 -0.91
N ALA A 28 -6.38 25.59 0.23
CA ALA A 28 -6.77 26.99 0.30
C ALA A 28 -5.59 27.91 -0.05
N LEU A 29 -4.46 27.73 0.63
CA LEU A 29 -3.22 28.49 0.38
C LEU A 29 -2.74 28.39 -1.07
N TRP A 30 -2.87 27.21 -1.69
CA TRP A 30 -2.45 26.98 -3.07
C TRP A 30 -3.35 27.68 -4.09
N ARG A 31 -4.66 27.73 -3.86
CA ARG A 31 -5.62 28.34 -4.79
C ARG A 31 -5.45 29.85 -4.91
N ASP A 32 -4.95 30.50 -3.86
CA ASP A 32 -4.71 31.94 -3.84
C ASP A 32 -3.45 32.35 -4.61
N VAL A 33 -2.64 31.38 -5.08
CA VAL A 33 -1.40 31.65 -5.83
C VAL A 33 -1.66 31.73 -7.33
N THR A 34 -1.23 32.83 -7.95
CA THR A 34 -1.22 32.95 -9.41
C THR A 34 -0.22 31.95 -10.01
N PRO A 35 -0.62 31.09 -10.97
CA PRO A 35 0.21 29.97 -11.43
C PRO A 35 1.58 30.35 -12.01
N ASP A 36 1.68 31.50 -12.68
CA ASP A 36 2.93 32.05 -13.22
C ASP A 36 3.94 32.46 -12.13
N ARG A 37 3.45 32.77 -10.92
CA ARG A 37 4.26 33.17 -9.75
C ARG A 37 4.48 32.03 -8.75
N ILE A 38 4.07 30.80 -9.07
CA ILE A 38 4.06 29.68 -8.13
C ILE A 38 5.42 29.39 -7.49
N LEU A 39 6.51 29.50 -8.25
CA LEU A 39 7.87 29.24 -7.74
C LEU A 39 8.27 30.29 -6.69
N SER A 40 8.01 31.57 -6.97
CA SER A 40 8.30 32.68 -6.05
C SER A 40 7.43 32.62 -4.81
N ALA A 41 6.11 32.36 -4.97
CA ALA A 41 5.18 32.20 -3.85
C ALA A 41 5.61 31.08 -2.89
N MET A 42 6.10 29.95 -3.43
CA MET A 42 6.58 28.82 -2.65
C MET A 42 7.95 29.03 -2.00
N GLN A 43 8.73 30.01 -2.44
CA GLN A 43 9.93 30.47 -1.73
C GLN A 43 9.61 31.54 -0.68
N GLY A 44 8.48 32.22 -0.84
CA GLY A 44 8.02 33.29 0.05
C GLY A 44 7.12 32.80 1.18
N GLU A 45 6.15 33.66 1.52
CA GLU A 45 5.27 33.46 2.68
C GLU A 45 4.32 32.27 2.52
N THR A 46 3.75 32.06 1.33
CA THR A 46 2.86 30.91 1.08
C THR A 46 3.57 29.58 1.31
N GLY A 47 4.81 29.44 0.84
CA GLY A 47 5.61 28.24 1.09
C GLY A 47 5.87 27.98 2.58
N ARG A 48 6.15 29.05 3.36
CA ARG A 48 6.31 28.95 4.82
C ARG A 48 5.02 28.54 5.53
N GLN A 49 3.89 29.11 5.13
CA GLN A 49 2.58 28.77 5.71
C GLN A 49 2.18 27.31 5.41
N ILE A 50 2.40 26.85 4.18
CA ILE A 50 2.19 25.45 3.79
C ILE A 50 3.09 24.53 4.62
N LEU A 51 4.38 24.85 4.74
CA LEU A 51 5.32 24.06 5.53
C LEU A 51 4.89 23.98 7.00
N ALA A 52 4.52 25.11 7.61
CA ALA A 52 4.07 25.18 9.00
C ALA A 52 2.78 24.35 9.21
N ALA A 53 1.82 24.43 8.30
CA ALA A 53 0.59 23.64 8.37
C ALA A 53 0.87 22.13 8.31
N VAL A 54 1.78 21.69 7.43
CA VAL A 54 2.15 20.28 7.33
C VAL A 54 2.94 19.82 8.57
N MET A 55 3.87 20.63 9.08
CA MET A 55 4.60 20.34 10.31
C MET A 55 3.68 20.22 11.53
N ALA A 56 2.69 21.11 11.67
CA ALA A 56 1.67 20.99 12.71
C ALA A 56 0.86 19.70 12.56
N GLY A 57 0.49 19.34 11.33
CA GLY A 57 -0.15 18.06 11.04
C GLY A 57 0.71 16.85 11.43
N GLN A 58 2.01 16.89 11.13
CA GLN A 58 2.96 15.83 11.50
C GLN A 58 3.03 15.67 13.02
N LEU A 59 3.10 16.79 13.75
CA LEU A 59 3.14 16.80 15.20
C LEU A 59 1.88 16.16 15.80
N SER A 60 0.69 16.61 15.38
CA SER A 60 -0.59 16.06 15.85
C SER A 60 -0.70 14.57 15.51
N ALA A 61 -0.27 14.17 14.31
CA ALA A 61 -0.26 12.78 13.90
C ALA A 61 0.71 11.95 14.74
N ALA A 62 1.85 12.48 15.16
CA ALA A 62 2.81 11.74 16.00
C ALA A 62 2.35 11.59 17.46
N GLN A 63 1.74 12.63 18.04
CA GLN A 63 1.38 12.68 19.47
C GLN A 63 0.44 11.54 19.91
N GLY A 64 -0.54 11.15 19.09
CA GLY A 64 -1.48 10.08 19.45
C GLY A 64 -0.90 8.65 19.42
N ALA A 65 0.34 8.46 18.94
CA ALA A 65 0.88 7.12 18.71
C ALA A 65 1.21 6.34 19.98
N GLN A 66 1.81 6.99 20.98
CA GLN A 66 2.21 6.33 22.23
C GLN A 66 0.99 5.81 22.99
N ALA A 67 -0.02 6.67 23.18
CA ALA A 67 -1.27 6.31 23.84
C ALA A 67 -1.99 5.18 23.11
N PHE A 68 -2.02 5.22 21.77
CA PHE A 68 -2.58 4.15 20.96
C PHE A 68 -1.87 2.80 21.19
N VAL A 69 -0.54 2.76 21.12
CA VAL A 69 0.21 1.50 21.32
C VAL A 69 0.01 0.95 22.73
N THR A 70 0.16 1.78 23.76
CA THR A 70 -0.02 1.33 25.15
C THR A 70 -1.46 0.86 25.41
N ALA A 71 -2.46 1.55 24.87
CA ALA A 71 -3.86 1.10 24.96
C ALA A 71 -4.10 -0.21 24.21
N SER A 72 -3.49 -0.38 23.03
CA SER A 72 -3.54 -1.63 22.27
C SER A 72 -2.91 -2.79 23.03
N MET A 73 -1.78 -2.59 23.70
CA MET A 73 -1.15 -3.65 24.50
C MET A 73 -1.93 -3.95 25.78
N LEU A 74 -2.49 -2.94 26.45
CA LEU A 74 -3.39 -3.13 27.60
C LEU A 74 -4.64 -3.93 27.21
N ALA A 75 -5.23 -3.64 26.05
CA ALA A 75 -6.40 -4.37 25.54
C ALA A 75 -6.13 -5.86 25.28
N GLN A 76 -4.86 -6.26 25.13
CA GLN A 76 -4.39 -7.64 24.93
C GLN A 76 -3.88 -8.27 26.24
N GLY A 77 -4.13 -7.65 27.40
CA GLY A 77 -3.61 -8.13 28.69
C GLY A 77 -2.08 -8.06 28.81
N ALA A 78 -1.43 -7.26 27.97
CA ALA A 78 0.02 -7.19 27.84
C ALA A 78 0.60 -5.86 28.32
N ALA A 79 0.01 -5.29 29.37
CA ALA A 79 0.50 -4.08 30.01
C ALA A 79 1.86 -4.34 30.68
N ALA A 80 2.93 -3.81 30.10
CA ALA A 80 4.23 -3.65 30.76
C ALA A 80 4.56 -2.18 30.99
N GLY A 81 4.03 -1.30 30.14
CA GLY A 81 4.35 0.11 30.14
C GLY A 81 5.59 0.36 29.27
N PRO A 82 5.68 1.53 28.61
CA PRO A 82 6.80 1.81 27.74
C PRO A 82 8.07 2.09 28.54
N VAL A 83 9.21 1.57 28.07
CA VAL A 83 10.54 1.81 28.68
C VAL A 83 11.13 3.18 28.29
N ALA A 84 10.54 3.85 27.32
CA ALA A 84 10.89 5.20 26.90
C ALA A 84 9.67 5.90 26.29
N LEU A 85 9.65 7.23 26.32
CA LEU A 85 8.58 8.01 25.71
C LEU A 85 8.96 8.45 24.29
N LEU A 86 8.01 8.36 23.37
CA LEU A 86 8.12 9.00 22.06
C LEU A 86 8.36 10.51 22.23
N ASN A 87 9.36 11.05 21.52
CA ASN A 87 9.47 12.49 21.26
C ASN A 87 8.81 12.81 19.90
N PRO A 88 7.57 13.35 19.87
CA PRO A 88 6.87 13.59 18.61
C PRO A 88 7.56 14.63 17.72
N GLY A 89 8.23 15.62 18.33
CA GLY A 89 8.93 16.69 17.62
C GLY A 89 10.09 16.20 16.76
N ALA A 90 10.69 15.05 17.10
CA ALA A 90 11.77 14.44 16.32
C ALA A 90 11.32 13.91 14.95
N LEU A 91 10.00 13.77 14.72
CA LEU A 91 9.42 13.30 13.46
C LEU A 91 8.88 14.43 12.57
N VAL A 92 8.98 15.69 13.03
CA VAL A 92 8.42 16.87 12.36
C VAL A 92 9.45 17.50 11.42
N GLY A 93 9.01 17.99 10.26
CA GLY A 93 9.87 18.69 9.31
C GLY A 93 10.73 17.77 8.44
N ILE A 94 10.54 16.45 8.55
CA ILE A 94 11.24 15.43 7.77
C ILE A 94 10.23 14.69 6.90
N ALA A 95 10.57 14.49 5.63
CA ALA A 95 9.77 13.70 4.72
C ALA A 95 10.04 12.19 4.88
N SER A 96 9.12 11.34 4.41
CA SER A 96 9.24 9.87 4.55
C SER A 96 10.43 9.24 3.84
N ASP A 97 11.11 9.97 2.95
CA ASP A 97 12.36 9.64 2.27
C ASP A 97 13.59 10.24 2.98
N ALA A 98 13.42 10.71 4.22
CA ALA A 98 14.42 11.26 5.13
C ALA A 98 15.05 12.61 4.71
N ARG A 99 14.52 13.29 3.69
CA ARG A 99 14.96 14.65 3.34
C ARG A 99 14.18 15.73 4.11
N PRO A 100 14.65 16.98 4.14
CA PRO A 100 13.89 18.09 4.70
C PRO A 100 12.54 18.25 4.00
N LEU A 101 11.45 18.33 4.77
CA LEU A 101 10.08 18.37 4.26
C LEU A 101 9.85 19.50 3.25
N ALA A 102 10.45 20.67 3.47
CA ALA A 102 10.36 21.82 2.56
C ALA A 102 10.75 21.47 1.11
N THR A 103 11.78 20.65 0.93
CA THR A 103 12.26 20.23 -0.39
C THR A 103 11.26 19.32 -1.13
N LEU A 104 10.49 18.51 -0.40
CA LEU A 104 9.40 17.71 -0.96
C LEU A 104 8.23 18.60 -1.35
N LEU A 105 7.86 19.53 -0.46
CA LEU A 105 6.71 20.42 -0.64
C LEU A 105 6.93 21.47 -1.74
N TYR A 106 8.16 21.68 -2.19
CA TYR A 106 8.47 22.54 -3.34
C TYR A 106 8.24 21.87 -4.71
N LEU A 107 8.29 20.52 -4.80
CA LEU A 107 8.12 19.79 -6.07
C LEU A 107 6.82 20.08 -6.82
N PRO A 108 5.65 20.24 -6.15
CA PRO A 108 4.41 20.66 -6.81
C PRO A 108 4.52 21.98 -7.58
N ALA A 109 5.33 22.92 -7.10
CA ALA A 109 5.55 24.20 -7.77
C ALA A 109 6.30 24.01 -9.09
N ILE A 110 7.33 23.15 -9.07
CA ILE A 110 8.07 22.74 -10.26
C ILE A 110 7.13 22.07 -11.27
N ARG A 111 6.23 21.19 -10.80
CA ARG A 111 5.26 20.54 -11.68
C ARG A 111 4.31 21.54 -12.34
N THR A 112 3.82 22.54 -11.60
CA THR A 112 2.99 23.61 -12.18
C THR A 112 3.79 24.42 -13.20
N ALA A 113 5.02 24.82 -12.89
CA ALA A 113 5.88 25.55 -13.83
C ALA A 113 6.18 24.75 -15.10
N GLN A 114 6.44 23.43 -14.97
CA GLN A 114 6.65 22.54 -16.12
C GLN A 114 5.41 22.41 -17.00
N ALA A 115 4.22 22.33 -16.40
CA ALA A 115 2.97 22.30 -17.13
C ALA A 115 2.72 23.60 -17.93
N LEU A 116 3.01 24.76 -17.33
CA LEU A 116 2.97 26.05 -18.02
C LEU A 116 3.97 26.11 -19.17
N ALA A 117 5.21 25.68 -18.94
CA ALA A 117 6.25 25.64 -19.97
C ALA A 117 5.90 24.69 -21.13
N ALA A 118 5.09 23.67 -20.88
CA ALA A 118 4.54 22.77 -21.89
C ALA A 118 3.32 23.34 -22.64
N GLY A 119 2.94 24.61 -22.40
CA GLY A 119 1.83 25.28 -23.07
C GLY A 119 0.45 24.93 -22.53
N GLN A 120 0.35 24.31 -21.35
CA GLN A 120 -0.96 24.07 -20.72
C GLN A 120 -1.55 25.36 -20.16
N SER A 121 -2.88 25.43 -20.05
CA SER A 121 -3.54 26.58 -19.43
C SER A 121 -3.16 26.70 -17.95
N ALA A 122 -3.28 27.91 -17.40
CA ALA A 122 -2.95 28.20 -16.01
C ALA A 122 -3.75 27.34 -15.03
N GLU A 123 -5.02 27.07 -15.34
CA GLU A 123 -5.91 26.23 -14.54
C GLU A 123 -5.44 24.78 -14.52
N VAL A 124 -5.09 24.21 -15.67
CA VAL A 124 -4.60 22.84 -15.79
C VAL A 124 -3.26 22.67 -15.06
N ALA A 125 -2.36 23.63 -15.25
CA ALA A 125 -1.05 23.63 -14.59
C ALA A 125 -1.15 23.75 -13.07
N SER A 126 -2.02 24.64 -12.57
CA SER A 126 -2.28 24.79 -11.14
C SER A 126 -2.88 23.52 -10.54
N LEU A 127 -3.86 22.92 -11.23
CA LEU A 127 -4.51 21.68 -10.79
C LEU A 127 -3.52 20.50 -10.74
N ALA A 128 -2.56 20.45 -11.67
CA ALA A 128 -1.51 19.42 -11.67
C ALA A 128 -0.63 19.49 -10.41
N GLY A 129 -0.20 20.69 -10.01
CA GLY A 129 0.53 20.93 -8.76
C GLY A 129 -0.32 20.66 -7.53
N LEU A 130 -1.56 21.18 -7.51
CA LEU A 130 -2.52 20.98 -6.41
C LEU A 130 -2.78 19.50 -6.12
N ASN A 131 -2.99 18.69 -7.16
CA ASN A 131 -3.18 17.25 -7.01
C ASN A 131 -1.93 16.55 -6.46
N GLN A 132 -0.74 17.01 -6.86
CA GLN A 132 0.51 16.48 -6.35
C GLN A 132 0.72 16.85 -4.87
N ILE A 133 0.54 18.11 -4.49
CA ILE A 133 0.75 18.55 -3.10
C ILE A 133 -0.26 17.89 -2.15
N ALA A 134 -1.54 17.80 -2.53
CA ALA A 134 -2.55 17.11 -1.71
C ALA A 134 -2.17 15.64 -1.45
N THR A 135 -1.62 14.97 -2.47
CA THR A 135 -1.15 13.58 -2.36
C THR A 135 0.08 13.46 -1.47
N MET A 136 1.04 14.37 -1.62
CA MET A 136 2.26 14.40 -0.81
C MET A 136 1.91 14.64 0.65
N VAL A 137 1.15 15.69 0.95
CA VAL A 137 0.72 16.06 2.31
C VAL A 137 0.01 14.90 2.98
N GLY A 138 -1.05 14.35 2.38
CA GLY A 138 -1.76 13.21 2.97
C GLY A 138 -0.86 11.99 3.22
N THR A 139 0.11 11.75 2.33
CA THR A 139 1.10 10.68 2.51
C THR A 139 2.06 10.97 3.67
N GLN A 140 2.57 12.19 3.79
CA GLN A 140 3.50 12.59 4.85
C GLN A 140 2.87 12.52 6.23
N ILE A 141 1.62 12.98 6.38
CA ILE A 141 0.89 12.87 7.65
C ILE A 141 0.68 11.40 8.03
N ALA A 142 0.21 10.57 7.11
CA ALA A 142 -0.02 9.15 7.37
C ALA A 142 1.30 8.37 7.64
N ASP A 143 2.39 8.71 6.96
CA ASP A 143 3.70 8.10 7.22
C ASP A 143 4.28 8.53 8.57
N THR A 144 4.08 9.79 8.97
CA THR A 144 4.49 10.28 10.29
C THR A 144 3.75 9.52 11.40
N ALA A 145 2.43 9.33 11.26
CA ALA A 145 1.66 8.50 12.19
C ALA A 145 2.20 7.07 12.28
N ARG A 146 2.54 6.44 11.13
CA ARG A 146 3.12 5.09 11.10
C ARG A 146 4.50 5.03 11.74
N ALA A 147 5.38 6.00 11.47
CA ALA A 147 6.71 6.08 12.08
C ALA A 147 6.61 6.24 13.60
N ALA A 148 5.71 7.12 14.07
CA ALA A 148 5.44 7.31 15.48
C ALA A 148 4.92 6.03 16.15
N THR A 149 4.01 5.29 15.49
CA THR A 149 3.56 3.99 15.98
C THR A 149 4.69 2.99 16.07
N PHE A 150 5.59 2.90 15.08
CA PHE A 150 6.76 2.01 15.15
C PHE A 150 7.67 2.31 16.33
N VAL A 151 8.01 3.59 16.53
CA VAL A 151 8.87 4.00 17.65
C VAL A 151 8.18 3.67 18.98
N SER A 152 6.87 3.93 19.08
CA SER A 152 6.09 3.62 20.28
C SER A 152 6.02 2.11 20.55
N MET A 153 5.90 1.28 19.51
CA MET A 153 5.96 -0.18 19.63
C MET A 153 7.34 -0.65 20.09
N ALA A 154 8.42 -0.10 19.53
CA ALA A 154 9.78 -0.44 19.95
C ALA A 154 10.06 -0.08 21.41
N ALA A 155 9.39 0.95 21.93
CA ALA A 155 9.46 1.35 23.33
C ALA A 155 8.61 0.48 24.27
N GLU A 156 7.73 -0.40 23.76
CA GLU A 156 6.81 -1.21 24.57
C GLU A 156 7.27 -2.67 24.57
N PRO A 157 7.88 -3.19 25.66
CA PRO A 157 8.62 -4.46 25.64
C PRO A 157 7.82 -5.69 25.22
N ARG A 158 6.50 -5.70 25.50
CA ARG A 158 5.61 -6.81 25.15
C ARG A 158 5.06 -6.71 23.73
N CYS A 159 5.32 -5.60 23.03
CA CYS A 159 4.90 -5.38 21.65
C CYS A 159 5.96 -5.90 20.67
N ILE A 160 5.86 -7.18 20.30
CA ILE A 160 6.86 -7.82 19.44
C ILE A 160 6.50 -7.78 17.95
N SER A 161 5.24 -7.44 17.62
CA SER A 161 4.74 -7.52 16.25
C SER A 161 3.59 -6.56 15.99
N TYR A 162 3.19 -6.45 14.73
CA TYR A 162 1.92 -5.86 14.34
C TYR A 162 1.24 -6.68 13.27
N VAL A 163 -0.07 -6.55 13.16
CA VAL A 163 -0.82 -6.95 11.97
C VAL A 163 -1.15 -5.71 11.15
N ARG A 164 -0.95 -5.79 9.83
CA ARG A 164 -1.41 -4.74 8.92
C ARG A 164 -2.93 -4.77 8.84
N VAL A 165 -3.56 -3.67 9.23
CA VAL A 165 -5.00 -3.46 9.08
C VAL A 165 -5.27 -2.57 7.88
N VAL A 166 -6.35 -2.88 7.15
CA VAL A 166 -6.74 -2.17 5.93
C VAL A 166 -8.19 -1.71 6.05
N LYS A 167 -8.45 -0.48 5.62
CA LYS A 167 -9.81 0.02 5.45
C LYS A 167 -10.26 -0.22 4.01
N LEU A 168 -11.40 -0.88 3.83
CA LEU A 168 -12.02 -1.01 2.51
C LEU A 168 -12.70 0.31 2.12
N PRO A 169 -12.63 0.72 0.83
CA PRO A 169 -12.07 -0.03 -0.30
C PRO A 169 -10.53 0.12 -0.46
N ALA A 170 -9.78 -0.98 -0.37
CA ALA A 170 -8.31 -1.00 -0.48
C ALA A 170 -7.81 -1.59 -1.82
N CYS A 171 -6.55 -1.34 -2.18
CA CYS A 171 -5.93 -2.01 -3.32
C CYS A 171 -5.57 -3.47 -2.98
N VAL A 172 -5.53 -4.34 -4.00
CA VAL A 172 -5.33 -5.78 -3.82
C VAL A 172 -3.98 -6.14 -3.18
N ARG A 173 -2.94 -5.34 -3.39
CA ARG A 173 -1.63 -5.52 -2.73
C ARG A 173 -1.71 -5.23 -1.23
N CYS A 174 -2.47 -4.22 -0.82
CA CYS A 174 -2.69 -3.92 0.59
C CYS A 174 -3.49 -5.02 1.27
N ILE A 175 -4.53 -5.53 0.60
CA ILE A 175 -5.34 -6.65 1.09
C ILE A 175 -4.47 -7.89 1.28
N LEU A 176 -3.62 -8.24 0.31
CA LEU A 176 -2.71 -9.39 0.42
C LEU A 176 -1.71 -9.27 1.59
N LEU A 177 -1.30 -8.04 1.93
CA LEU A 177 -0.38 -7.77 3.04
C LEU A 177 -1.09 -7.71 4.40
N SER A 178 -2.42 -7.73 4.44
CA SER A 178 -3.20 -7.69 5.69
C SER A 178 -3.36 -9.07 6.33
N GLY A 179 -3.80 -9.12 7.58
CA GLY A 179 -4.08 -10.40 8.27
C GLY A 179 -2.85 -11.28 8.51
N ARG A 180 -1.66 -10.67 8.46
CA ARG A 180 -0.37 -11.34 8.66
C ARG A 180 0.39 -10.63 9.77
N GLN A 181 1.07 -11.39 10.59
CA GLN A 181 1.99 -10.88 11.60
C GLN A 181 3.28 -10.40 10.95
N TYR A 182 3.74 -9.22 11.35
CA TYR A 182 5.04 -8.65 11.00
C TYR A 182 5.76 -8.31 12.29
N SER A 183 7.06 -8.59 12.38
CA SER A 183 7.84 -8.12 13.53
C SER A 183 7.84 -6.59 13.58
N TYR A 184 7.89 -6.02 14.79
CA TYR A 184 7.95 -4.56 14.99
C TYR A 184 9.11 -3.91 14.20
N SER A 185 10.15 -4.65 13.84
CA SER A 185 11.31 -4.16 13.06
C SER A 185 11.15 -4.26 11.53
N THR A 186 10.08 -4.86 11.01
CA THR A 186 9.94 -5.16 9.57
C THR A 186 9.74 -3.91 8.70
N GLY A 187 9.30 -2.79 9.30
CA GLY A 187 8.94 -1.58 8.58
C GLY A 187 7.65 -1.73 7.74
N PHE A 188 7.08 -0.61 7.29
CA PHE A 188 5.76 -0.62 6.64
C PHE A 188 5.82 -0.23 5.16
N LYS A 189 5.85 -1.22 4.26
CA LYS A 189 5.82 -0.97 2.82
C LYS A 189 4.47 -0.42 2.36
N ARG A 190 4.48 0.75 1.72
CA ARG A 190 3.28 1.47 1.28
C ARG A 190 3.52 2.23 -0.03
N HIS A 191 2.44 2.47 -0.75
CA HIS A 191 2.37 3.42 -1.87
C HIS A 191 1.69 4.72 -1.40
N PRO A 192 1.74 5.82 -2.19
CA PRO A 192 0.98 7.03 -1.87
C PRO A 192 -0.51 6.75 -1.77
N ARG A 193 -1.23 7.47 -0.89
CA ARG A 193 -2.68 7.25 -0.61
C ARG A 193 -3.01 5.84 -0.10
N CYS A 194 -2.11 5.26 0.68
CA CYS A 194 -2.34 3.99 1.36
C CYS A 194 -3.04 4.22 2.70
N ASP A 195 -4.29 3.74 2.81
CA ASP A 195 -5.13 3.82 4.01
C ASP A 195 -4.87 2.70 5.02
N CYS A 196 -3.71 2.05 4.95
CA CYS A 196 -3.38 0.93 5.82
C CYS A 196 -2.68 1.44 7.09
N GLY A 197 -3.02 0.80 8.21
CA GLY A 197 -2.45 1.03 9.53
C GLY A 197 -1.80 -0.21 10.11
N MET A 198 -1.39 -0.09 11.36
CA MET A 198 -0.81 -1.16 12.15
C MET A 198 -1.67 -1.38 13.38
N GLU A 199 -2.03 -2.62 13.64
CA GLU A 199 -2.57 -3.07 14.93
C GLU A 199 -1.39 -3.69 15.68
N PRO A 200 -0.88 -3.05 16.74
CA PRO A 200 0.18 -3.60 17.58
C PRO A 200 -0.26 -4.92 18.19
N MET A 201 0.63 -5.91 18.29
CA MET A 201 0.28 -7.28 18.69
C MET A 201 1.35 -7.92 19.58
N THR A 202 0.86 -8.74 20.51
CA THR A 202 1.65 -9.82 21.14
C THR A 202 1.76 -11.03 20.21
N ASP A 203 2.48 -12.09 20.61
CA ASP A 203 2.62 -13.30 19.80
C ASP A 203 1.34 -14.16 19.74
N ALA A 204 0.49 -14.09 20.76
CA ALA A 204 -0.60 -15.04 20.96
C ALA A 204 -1.85 -14.76 20.11
N GLU A 205 -2.07 -13.50 19.70
CA GLU A 205 -3.42 -13.04 19.31
C GLU A 205 -3.62 -12.76 17.82
N TRP A 206 -2.56 -12.69 17.02
CA TRP A 206 -2.65 -12.25 15.61
C TRP A 206 -3.50 -13.17 14.72
N LYS A 207 -3.65 -14.46 15.07
CA LYS A 207 -4.39 -15.45 14.28
C LYS A 207 -5.89 -15.15 14.17
N GLN A 208 -6.41 -14.26 15.02
CA GLN A 208 -7.81 -13.86 15.02
C GLN A 208 -8.11 -12.71 14.03
N THR A 209 -7.09 -12.12 13.39
CA THR A 209 -7.30 -11.06 12.41
C THR A 209 -7.85 -11.59 11.08
N SER A 210 -8.71 -10.80 10.43
CA SER A 210 -9.26 -11.12 9.11
C SER A 210 -8.17 -11.45 8.08
N THR A 211 -8.28 -12.61 7.43
CA THR A 211 -7.38 -12.98 6.34
C THR A 211 -7.64 -12.12 5.09
N PRO A 212 -6.67 -12.02 4.18
CA PRO A 212 -6.88 -11.36 2.88
C PRO A 212 -8.13 -11.85 2.14
N GLU A 213 -8.39 -13.16 2.14
CA GLU A 213 -9.55 -13.79 1.50
C GLU A 213 -10.87 -13.43 2.21
N ALA A 214 -10.84 -13.30 3.53
CA ALA A 214 -12.00 -12.82 4.29
C ALA A 214 -12.34 -11.38 3.91
N LEU A 215 -11.34 -10.52 3.72
CA LEU A 215 -11.54 -9.13 3.29
C LEU A 215 -12.06 -9.03 1.86
N VAL A 216 -11.56 -9.86 0.93
CA VAL A 216 -12.11 -9.89 -0.44
C VAL A 216 -13.58 -10.31 -0.43
N ARG A 217 -13.97 -11.28 0.41
CA ARG A 217 -15.36 -11.73 0.54
C ARG A 217 -16.32 -10.67 1.10
N GLN A 218 -15.81 -9.67 1.82
CA GLN A 218 -16.62 -8.56 2.33
C GLN A 218 -16.91 -7.49 1.26
N MET A 219 -16.20 -7.50 0.13
CA MET A 219 -16.39 -6.52 -0.94
C MET A 219 -17.59 -6.87 -1.82
N SER A 220 -18.20 -5.83 -2.41
CA SER A 220 -19.22 -6.06 -3.42
C SER A 220 -18.65 -6.79 -4.66
N PRO A 221 -19.48 -7.51 -5.44
CA PRO A 221 -19.01 -8.17 -6.66
C PRO A 221 -18.30 -7.20 -7.64
N GLU A 222 -18.76 -5.96 -7.71
CA GLU A 222 -18.15 -4.91 -8.53
C GLU A 222 -16.77 -4.52 -8.01
N GLU A 223 -16.62 -4.37 -6.70
CA GLU A 223 -15.34 -4.08 -6.06
C GLU A 223 -14.35 -5.24 -6.27
N GLN A 224 -14.79 -6.49 -6.08
CA GLN A 224 -13.96 -7.66 -6.33
C GLN A 224 -13.47 -7.68 -7.78
N ARG A 225 -14.36 -7.45 -8.76
CA ARG A 225 -13.97 -7.35 -10.19
C ARG A 225 -13.05 -6.17 -10.45
N LYS A 226 -13.25 -5.01 -9.80
CA LYS A 226 -12.36 -3.85 -9.93
C LYS A 226 -10.96 -4.12 -9.40
N ARG A 227 -10.81 -4.91 -8.32
CA ARG A 227 -9.51 -5.20 -7.70
C ARG A 227 -8.79 -6.39 -8.34
N LEU A 228 -9.52 -7.48 -8.59
CA LEU A 228 -8.97 -8.74 -9.08
C LEU A 228 -9.17 -8.95 -10.59
N GLY A 229 -10.00 -8.17 -11.27
CA GLY A 229 -10.42 -8.44 -12.63
C GLY A 229 -11.37 -9.65 -12.72
N PRO A 230 -12.15 -9.79 -13.81
CA PRO A 230 -13.12 -10.89 -13.95
C PRO A 230 -12.49 -12.28 -13.84
N ALA A 231 -11.35 -12.49 -14.49
CA ALA A 231 -10.63 -13.77 -14.42
C ALA A 231 -10.04 -14.03 -13.03
N GLY A 232 -9.56 -13.00 -12.32
CA GLY A 232 -9.06 -13.17 -10.96
C GLY A 232 -10.17 -13.59 -9.99
N VAL A 233 -11.36 -13.01 -10.11
CA VAL A 233 -12.55 -13.40 -9.34
C VAL A 233 -12.94 -14.85 -9.66
N LYS A 234 -13.08 -15.18 -10.95
CA LYS A 234 -13.43 -16.54 -11.38
C LYS A 234 -12.41 -17.60 -10.91
N ALA A 235 -11.12 -17.27 -10.91
CA ALA A 235 -10.07 -18.15 -10.39
C ALA A 235 -10.20 -18.34 -8.88
N LEU A 236 -10.43 -17.26 -8.12
CA LEU A 236 -10.62 -17.32 -6.67
C LEU A 236 -11.84 -18.16 -6.29
N GLU A 237 -12.97 -17.99 -6.99
CA GLU A 237 -14.18 -18.82 -6.85
C GLU A 237 -13.92 -20.30 -7.18
N SER A 238 -12.95 -20.57 -8.05
CA SER A 238 -12.50 -21.93 -8.39
C SER A 238 -11.48 -22.51 -7.41
N GLY A 239 -11.18 -21.82 -6.30
CA GLY A 239 -10.27 -22.27 -5.25
C GLY A 239 -8.80 -21.87 -5.44
N ALA A 240 -8.51 -20.91 -6.32
CA ALA A 240 -7.14 -20.44 -6.49
C ALA A 240 -6.66 -19.61 -5.29
N ASP A 241 -5.38 -19.75 -4.95
CA ASP A 241 -4.71 -18.96 -3.92
C ASP A 241 -4.67 -17.47 -4.32
N LEU A 242 -5.19 -16.61 -3.45
CA LEU A 242 -5.25 -15.17 -3.67
C LEU A 242 -3.85 -14.58 -3.86
N GLY A 243 -2.86 -15.08 -3.13
CA GLY A 243 -1.45 -14.71 -3.28
C GLY A 243 -0.90 -15.01 -4.67
N GLN A 244 -1.21 -16.17 -5.25
CA GLN A 244 -0.79 -16.53 -6.61
C GLN A 244 -1.44 -15.62 -7.64
N ILE A 245 -2.75 -15.34 -7.52
CA ILE A 245 -3.46 -14.43 -8.45
C ILE A 245 -2.83 -13.03 -8.42
N VAL A 246 -2.61 -12.50 -7.22
CA VAL A 246 -2.15 -11.11 -7.03
C VAL A 246 -0.68 -10.95 -7.41
N ASN A 247 0.18 -11.85 -6.95
CA ASN A 247 1.62 -11.76 -7.23
C ASN A 247 1.94 -12.02 -8.70
N ALA A 248 1.18 -12.89 -9.39
CA ALA A 248 1.35 -13.16 -10.81
C ALA A 248 1.37 -11.90 -11.67
N ARG A 249 0.66 -10.85 -11.25
CA ARG A 249 0.62 -9.56 -11.96
C ARG A 249 1.96 -8.80 -11.98
N ARG A 250 2.88 -9.06 -11.04
CA ARG A 250 4.19 -8.39 -10.99
C ARG A 250 5.09 -8.76 -12.17
N GLY A 251 5.02 -10.02 -12.59
CA GLY A 251 5.83 -10.57 -13.68
C GLY A 251 5.08 -10.72 -15.00
N MET A 252 3.91 -10.07 -15.13
CA MET A 252 3.01 -10.26 -16.26
C MET A 252 3.62 -9.69 -17.55
N ALA A 253 3.54 -10.46 -18.62
CA ALA A 253 3.94 -10.08 -19.96
C ALA A 253 2.95 -10.66 -20.99
N THR A 254 2.97 -10.10 -22.19
CA THR A 254 2.26 -10.66 -23.34
C THR A 254 3.24 -11.48 -24.17
N ALA A 255 2.98 -12.78 -24.32
CA ALA A 255 3.71 -13.65 -25.22
C ALA A 255 2.94 -13.78 -26.54
N VAL A 256 3.65 -13.70 -27.67
CA VAL A 256 3.09 -14.00 -28.98
C VAL A 256 3.15 -15.51 -29.19
N ALA A 257 2.00 -16.14 -29.36
CA ALA A 257 1.90 -17.56 -29.73
C ALA A 257 1.13 -17.69 -31.04
N GLY A 258 1.23 -18.85 -31.71
CA GLY A 258 0.48 -19.13 -32.93
C GLY A 258 -1.05 -19.03 -32.80
N ARG A 259 -1.57 -18.98 -31.56
CA ARG A 259 -3.00 -18.79 -31.24
C ARG A 259 -3.34 -17.36 -30.77
N GLY A 260 -2.49 -16.38 -31.08
CA GLY A 260 -2.63 -14.97 -30.70
C GLY A 260 -1.93 -14.59 -29.40
N PRO A 261 -2.10 -13.34 -28.92
CA PRO A 261 -1.44 -12.85 -27.72
C PRO A 261 -1.94 -13.58 -26.46
N LEU A 262 -1.01 -14.15 -25.70
CA LEU A 262 -1.24 -14.83 -24.43
C LEU A 262 -0.67 -13.99 -23.28
N LYS A 263 -1.44 -13.82 -22.21
CA LYS A 263 -0.94 -13.21 -20.98
C LYS A 263 -0.26 -14.30 -20.16
N VAL A 264 1.03 -14.09 -19.89
CA VAL A 264 1.88 -15.01 -19.12
C VAL A 264 2.50 -14.27 -17.96
N THR A 265 3.03 -15.00 -16.98
CA THR A 265 3.79 -14.41 -15.88
C THR A 265 5.12 -15.11 -15.67
N THR A 266 6.11 -14.31 -15.31
CA THR A 266 7.41 -14.77 -14.83
C THR A 266 7.44 -14.91 -13.30
N GLU A 267 6.35 -14.58 -12.61
CA GLU A 267 6.27 -14.70 -11.16
C GLU A 267 6.13 -16.16 -10.71
N GLY A 268 6.92 -16.55 -9.71
CA GLY A 268 6.86 -17.91 -9.15
C GLY A 268 7.31 -19.00 -10.13
N THR A 269 8.00 -18.66 -11.23
CA THR A 269 8.46 -19.63 -12.25
C THR A 269 9.88 -20.15 -12.03
N THR A 270 10.55 -19.77 -10.94
CA THR A 270 11.89 -20.31 -10.59
C THR A 270 11.79 -21.68 -9.93
N LYS A 271 12.93 -22.38 -9.77
CA LYS A 271 13.04 -23.69 -9.08
C LYS A 271 12.32 -23.77 -7.73
N ARG A 272 12.31 -22.67 -6.98
CA ARG A 272 11.67 -22.60 -5.65
C ARG A 272 10.21 -22.11 -5.71
N GLY A 273 9.76 -21.60 -6.85
CA GLY A 273 8.43 -21.02 -7.00
C GLY A 273 7.34 -22.08 -7.22
N ILE A 274 6.16 -21.82 -6.68
CA ILE A 274 5.00 -22.73 -6.77
C ILE A 274 4.60 -22.99 -8.22
N GLY A 275 4.51 -21.94 -9.05
CA GLY A 275 4.17 -22.09 -10.46
C GLY A 275 5.21 -22.88 -11.26
N GLY A 276 6.50 -22.69 -10.98
CA GLY A 276 7.58 -23.44 -11.62
C GLY A 276 7.56 -24.92 -11.27
N LYS A 277 7.26 -25.25 -9.99
CA LYS A 277 7.08 -26.64 -9.55
C LYS A 277 5.84 -27.28 -10.17
N ALA A 278 4.71 -26.56 -10.19
CA ALA A 278 3.44 -27.06 -10.75
C ALA A 278 3.53 -27.38 -12.25
N LEU A 279 4.27 -26.56 -13.02
CA LEU A 279 4.48 -26.77 -14.45
C LEU A 279 5.28 -28.05 -14.76
N ASN A 280 6.20 -28.43 -13.87
CA ASN A 280 7.07 -29.60 -14.02
C ASN A 280 7.72 -29.76 -15.42
N SER A 281 8.06 -28.64 -16.08
CA SER A 281 8.59 -28.61 -17.46
C SER A 281 10.12 -28.57 -17.53
N GLY A 282 10.80 -28.78 -16.39
CA GLY A 282 12.23 -28.51 -16.25
C GLY A 282 12.55 -27.02 -16.22
N PHE A 283 13.83 -26.69 -16.03
CA PHE A 283 14.30 -25.31 -15.87
C PHE A 283 15.40 -24.97 -16.87
N GLU A 284 15.42 -23.72 -17.33
CA GLU A 284 16.41 -23.19 -18.26
C GLU A 284 16.93 -21.83 -17.79
N LYS A 285 18.22 -21.60 -18.03
CA LYS A 285 18.91 -20.34 -17.72
C LYS A 285 19.04 -19.51 -19.00
N GLN A 286 18.28 -18.42 -19.10
CA GLN A 286 18.44 -17.48 -20.20
C GLN A 286 19.72 -16.65 -20.02
N PRO A 287 20.48 -16.39 -21.10
CA PRO A 287 21.63 -15.49 -21.06
C PRO A 287 21.29 -14.13 -20.43
N GLY A 288 22.16 -13.63 -19.55
CA GLY A 288 21.96 -12.36 -18.85
C GLY A 288 20.90 -12.36 -17.74
N LYS A 289 20.22 -13.49 -17.46
CA LYS A 289 19.27 -13.60 -16.34
C LYS A 289 19.91 -14.28 -15.13
N ARG A 290 19.63 -13.71 -13.95
CA ARG A 290 20.16 -14.19 -12.65
C ARG A 290 19.67 -15.59 -12.27
N TYR A 291 18.44 -15.94 -12.63
CA TYR A 291 17.77 -17.16 -12.15
C TYR A 291 17.29 -18.02 -13.32
N GLU A 292 17.41 -19.33 -13.14
CA GLU A 292 16.72 -20.34 -13.95
C GLU A 292 15.21 -20.30 -13.73
N ARG A 293 14.46 -20.55 -14.80
CA ARG A 293 13.00 -20.49 -14.83
C ARG A 293 12.43 -21.69 -15.58
N ALA A 294 11.17 -22.02 -15.32
CA ALA A 294 10.46 -23.09 -15.99
C ALA A 294 10.51 -22.91 -17.51
N LYS A 295 10.69 -24.00 -18.26
CA LYS A 295 10.73 -23.96 -19.74
C LYS A 295 9.37 -23.56 -20.32
N GLU A 296 8.30 -24.09 -19.75
CA GLU A 296 6.93 -23.73 -20.12
C GLU A 296 6.54 -22.38 -19.49
N ALA A 297 5.83 -21.54 -20.25
CA ALA A 297 5.32 -20.28 -19.73
C ALA A 297 4.15 -20.51 -18.75
N ARG A 298 4.20 -19.83 -17.60
CA ARG A 298 3.07 -19.83 -16.66
C ARG A 298 1.97 -18.89 -17.18
N LEU A 299 0.83 -19.45 -17.57
CA LEU A 299 -0.28 -18.66 -18.11
C LEU A 299 -0.97 -17.85 -17.00
N MET A 300 -1.51 -16.67 -17.34
CA MET A 300 -2.39 -15.90 -16.45
C MET A 300 -3.82 -16.47 -16.45
N PRO A 301 -4.61 -16.27 -15.38
CA PRO A 301 -6.01 -16.74 -15.34
C PRO A 301 -6.83 -16.28 -16.55
N GLU A 302 -6.64 -15.04 -17.02
CA GLU A 302 -7.31 -14.51 -18.22
C GLU A 302 -7.04 -15.38 -19.46
N THR A 303 -5.81 -15.91 -19.59
CA THR A 303 -5.44 -16.76 -20.72
C THR A 303 -5.90 -18.19 -20.51
N ILE A 304 -5.84 -18.71 -19.28
CA ILE A 304 -6.37 -20.03 -18.93
C ILE A 304 -7.85 -20.12 -19.29
N PHE A 305 -8.66 -19.15 -18.85
CA PHE A 305 -10.10 -19.15 -19.15
C PHE A 305 -10.38 -18.94 -20.64
N LYS A 306 -9.58 -18.13 -21.33
CA LYS A 306 -9.70 -17.97 -22.79
C LYS A 306 -9.45 -19.30 -23.52
N LEU A 307 -8.44 -20.06 -23.11
CA LEU A 307 -8.05 -21.31 -23.78
C LEU A 307 -8.95 -22.50 -23.41
N ALA A 308 -9.41 -22.57 -22.16
CA ALA A 308 -10.27 -23.65 -21.69
C ALA A 308 -11.75 -23.48 -22.10
N GLY A 309 -12.15 -22.28 -22.54
CA GLY A 309 -13.55 -21.97 -22.86
C GLY A 309 -14.45 -22.19 -21.65
N ASP A 310 -15.62 -22.80 -21.85
CA ASP A 310 -16.61 -23.06 -20.79
C ASP A 310 -16.43 -24.42 -20.09
N ASN A 311 -15.43 -25.23 -20.47
CA ASN A 311 -15.19 -26.52 -19.83
C ASN A 311 -14.57 -26.32 -18.42
N ARG A 312 -15.39 -26.48 -17.38
CA ARG A 312 -15.00 -26.29 -15.97
C ARG A 312 -13.85 -27.21 -15.54
N GLU A 313 -13.86 -28.48 -15.94
CA GLU A 313 -12.81 -29.43 -15.59
C GLU A 313 -11.47 -29.01 -16.20
N HIS A 314 -11.49 -28.61 -17.47
CA HIS A 314 -10.32 -28.10 -18.16
C HIS A 314 -9.80 -26.79 -17.52
N GLN A 315 -10.69 -25.87 -17.14
CA GLN A 315 -10.31 -24.65 -16.42
C GLN A 315 -9.57 -24.98 -15.10
N ILE A 316 -10.11 -25.90 -14.29
CA ILE A 316 -9.51 -26.30 -13.01
C ILE A 316 -8.17 -27.02 -13.25
N ALA A 317 -8.11 -27.92 -14.23
CA ALA A 317 -6.88 -28.62 -14.58
C ALA A 317 -5.76 -27.65 -15.00
N MET A 318 -6.10 -26.62 -15.78
CA MET A 318 -5.15 -25.57 -16.19
C MET A 318 -4.72 -24.68 -15.01
N LEU A 319 -5.65 -24.32 -14.12
CA LEU A 319 -5.31 -23.57 -12.90
C LEU A 319 -4.36 -24.36 -11.99
N LYS A 320 -4.57 -25.68 -11.85
CA LYS A 320 -3.66 -26.58 -11.12
C LYS A 320 -2.30 -26.70 -11.81
N LYS A 321 -2.27 -26.97 -13.12
CA LYS A 321 -1.03 -27.05 -13.93
C LYS A 321 -0.17 -25.79 -13.80
N HIS A 322 -0.79 -24.62 -13.77
CA HIS A 322 -0.09 -23.34 -13.64
C HIS A 322 0.09 -22.88 -12.18
N GLY A 323 -0.20 -23.73 -11.20
CA GLY A 323 0.06 -23.51 -9.77
C GLY A 323 -0.71 -22.34 -9.18
N TYR A 324 -1.95 -22.13 -9.62
CA TYR A 324 -2.90 -21.22 -8.95
C TYR A 324 -3.73 -21.94 -7.89
N ILE A 325 -4.02 -23.23 -8.11
CA ILE A 325 -4.68 -24.12 -7.16
C ILE A 325 -3.64 -25.16 -6.74
N THR A 326 -3.57 -25.47 -5.44
CA THR A 326 -2.79 -26.57 -4.88
C THR A 326 -3.67 -27.78 -4.65
#